data_AF-Q3APL0-F1
#
_entry.id   AF-Q3APL0-F1
#
_cell.length_a   1.000
_cell.length_b   1.000
_cell.length_c   1.000
_cell.angle_alpha   90.00
_cell.angle_beta   90.00
_cell.angle_gamma   90.00
#
_symmetry.space_group_name_H-M   'P 1'
#
loop_
_entity.id
_entity.type
_entity.pdbx_description
1 polymer ?
#
loop_
_entity_poly.entity_id
_entity_poly.type
_entity_poly.pdbx_seq_one_letter_code
_entity_poly.pdbx_strand_id
1 'polypeptide(L)'
;MRLAFWLYEGTALHGISRVTNSMKGVHTVYHAPQGDDYITATYTMLERTPEFPGLSISVVRGRDLAQGVSRLPNTLQQVEQHYHPELTVIAPSCSTALLQEDLHQLAAHSGVPPEKLMVYALNPFRVSENEAADGLFTELVKRYATAQDKTAMPSVNILGFTSLGFHLRANLTSLIRILQTLGIAVNVVAPWGGSIGDLAKLPAAWLNIAPYREIGANAAAYLEEQFAMPALYDIPIGVNPTLRWIELLLEKINAMAVARGVAPIEMPPLKAFSLDGMSAPSGVPWFARTADMDSFSNKRAFVFGDATHTVGIVKFLRDELGMQICGAGTYLAQHADWMRKELEGYLPGALMVTDRFQDVASVIEDEMPDLVCGTQMERHSCRKLDVPCMVICPPTHIENHLLGYYPFFGFAGADVIADRVYVSCKLGLEKHLIDFFGDAGLEYEEDAPASNVASGVEPSTPSVSSEVSASSSASPEASAPTPSPDGDMVWTDDAEAMLKKVPFFVRKKVRKNTENFARGIGEPTITLEVFRKAKESLGG
;
A
#
# COMPACT_ATOMS: atom_id res chain seq x y z
N MET A 1 -13.26 19.70 12.78
CA MET A 1 -13.42 18.23 12.88
C MET A 1 -13.63 17.69 11.49
N ARG A 2 -13.13 16.47 11.20
CA ARG A 2 -13.29 15.79 9.91
C ARG A 2 -13.96 14.45 10.16
N LEU A 3 -14.99 14.12 9.37
CA LEU A 3 -15.58 12.78 9.39
C LEU A 3 -14.64 11.83 8.66
N ALA A 4 -14.08 10.86 9.37
CA ALA A 4 -13.18 9.86 8.83
C ALA A 4 -13.54 8.48 9.40
N PHE A 5 -13.80 7.53 8.50
CA PHE A 5 -14.01 6.10 8.85
C PHE A 5 -12.78 5.25 8.57
N TRP A 6 -11.87 5.77 7.74
CA TRP A 6 -10.63 5.13 7.34
C TRP A 6 -9.52 6.18 7.33
N LEU A 7 -8.31 5.76 7.69
CA LEU A 7 -7.09 6.54 7.60
C LEU A 7 -6.04 5.68 6.88
N TYR A 8 -5.33 6.26 5.91
CA TYR A 8 -4.23 5.56 5.24
C TYR A 8 -3.00 5.41 6.13
N GLU A 9 -2.75 6.39 6.99
CA GLU A 9 -1.69 6.34 8.00
C GLU A 9 -2.28 6.24 9.40
N GLY A 10 -1.62 5.47 10.26
CA GLY A 10 -1.86 5.51 11.68
C GLY A 10 -1.35 6.81 12.32
N THR A 11 -1.48 6.87 13.64
CA THR A 11 -0.94 7.95 14.47
C THR A 11 0.59 7.87 14.59
N ALA A 12 1.23 8.93 15.10
CA ALA A 12 2.66 8.91 15.45
C ALA A 12 3.09 7.73 16.34
N LEU A 13 2.19 7.18 17.18
CA LEU A 13 2.48 6.00 18.01
C LEU A 13 2.71 4.75 17.15
N HIS A 14 1.99 4.59 16.04
CA HIS A 14 2.27 3.51 15.12
C HIS A 14 3.67 3.67 14.53
N GLY A 15 4.03 4.89 14.11
CA GLY A 15 5.35 5.19 13.55
C GLY A 15 6.50 4.87 14.50
N ILE A 16 6.38 5.32 15.75
CA ILE A 16 7.35 5.03 16.82
C ILE A 16 7.47 3.52 17.02
N SER A 17 6.34 2.83 17.17
CA SER A 17 6.34 1.38 17.36
C SER A 17 6.91 0.61 16.18
N ARG A 18 6.73 1.10 14.94
CA ARG A 18 7.31 0.46 13.74
C ARG A 18 8.82 0.46 13.81
N VAL A 19 9.44 1.52 14.30
CA VAL A 19 10.90 1.58 14.49
C VAL A 19 11.33 0.75 15.69
N THR A 20 10.70 0.93 16.85
CA THR A 20 11.17 0.32 18.10
C THR A 20 10.97 -1.20 18.11
N ASN A 21 9.85 -1.70 17.59
CA ASN A 21 9.62 -3.16 17.46
C ASN A 21 10.49 -3.79 16.38
N SER A 22 11.05 -2.99 15.47
CA SER A 22 12.03 -3.49 14.50
C SER A 22 13.42 -3.69 15.11
N MET A 23 13.71 -3.02 16.22
CA MET A 23 15.05 -3.02 16.84
C MET A 23 15.14 -3.99 18.01
N LYS A 24 16.35 -4.49 18.26
CA LYS A 24 16.66 -5.30 19.44
C LYS A 24 17.09 -4.40 20.59
N GLY A 25 16.65 -4.75 21.81
CA GLY A 25 17.02 -4.04 23.03
C GLY A 25 16.37 -2.66 23.18
N VAL A 26 15.39 -2.31 22.33
CA VAL A 26 14.64 -1.05 22.43
C VAL A 26 13.22 -1.34 22.89
N HIS A 27 12.76 -0.62 23.91
CA HIS A 27 11.41 -0.73 24.46
C HIS A 27 10.70 0.61 24.40
N THR A 28 9.40 0.61 24.14
CA THR A 28 8.61 1.84 24.09
C THR A 28 7.67 1.93 25.27
N VAL A 29 7.65 3.08 25.93
CA VAL A 29 6.68 3.41 26.97
C VAL A 29 5.80 4.55 26.49
N TYR A 30 4.55 4.22 26.15
CA TYR A 30 3.57 5.24 25.84
C TYR A 30 2.91 5.77 27.10
N HIS A 31 2.99 7.07 27.31
CA HIS A 31 2.16 7.74 28.30
C HIS A 31 0.78 7.97 27.66
N ALA A 32 -0.21 7.14 27.99
CA ALA A 32 -1.45 7.03 27.24
C ALA A 32 -2.64 6.58 28.12
N PRO A 33 -3.90 6.89 27.75
CA PRO A 33 -5.06 6.31 28.41
C PRO A 33 -5.14 4.80 28.20
N GLN A 34 -5.97 4.14 29.01
CA GLN A 34 -6.28 2.73 28.83
C GLN A 34 -6.98 2.51 27.47
N GLY A 35 -6.50 1.52 26.70
CA GLY A 35 -7.04 1.17 25.39
C GLY A 35 -6.08 1.48 24.23
N ASP A 36 -5.12 2.40 24.40
CA ASP A 36 -4.09 2.71 23.38
C ASP A 36 -3.07 1.55 23.21
N ASP A 37 -3.19 0.48 24.00
CA ASP A 37 -2.45 -0.78 23.86
C ASP A 37 -2.89 -1.64 22.67
N TYR A 38 -3.94 -1.26 21.92
CA TYR A 38 -4.36 -1.95 20.67
C TYR A 38 -3.24 -2.07 19.63
N ILE A 39 -2.23 -1.20 19.71
CA ILE A 39 -1.01 -1.27 18.90
C ILE A 39 -0.35 -2.65 19.07
N THR A 40 -0.34 -3.21 20.28
CA THR A 40 0.17 -4.56 20.57
C THR A 40 -0.48 -5.61 19.70
N ALA A 41 -1.83 -5.59 19.62
CA ALA A 41 -2.60 -6.55 18.83
C ALA A 41 -2.28 -6.43 17.34
N THR A 42 -2.03 -5.22 16.85
CA THR A 42 -1.67 -4.97 15.44
C THR A 42 -0.39 -5.72 15.08
N TYR A 43 0.68 -5.60 15.87
CA TYR A 43 1.94 -6.30 15.63
C TYR A 43 1.81 -7.81 15.80
N THR A 44 1.22 -8.28 16.91
CA THR A 44 1.12 -9.71 17.17
C THR A 44 0.26 -10.43 16.14
N MET A 45 -0.78 -9.78 15.61
CA MET A 45 -1.70 -10.40 14.65
C MET A 45 -1.23 -10.27 13.21
N LEU A 46 -0.76 -9.09 12.76
CA LEU A 46 -0.36 -8.88 11.37
C LEU A 46 1.01 -9.52 11.09
N GLU A 47 2.02 -9.24 11.92
CA GLU A 47 3.37 -9.80 11.72
C GLU A 47 3.52 -11.21 12.26
N ARG A 48 2.60 -11.66 13.13
CA ARG A 48 2.63 -12.99 13.75
C ARG A 48 3.97 -13.25 14.46
N THR A 49 4.48 -12.24 15.17
CA THR A 49 5.70 -12.37 15.96
C THR A 49 5.46 -13.32 17.14
N PRO A 50 6.37 -14.27 17.41
CA PRO A 50 6.25 -15.15 18.57
C PRO A 50 6.50 -14.41 19.88
N GLU A 51 7.30 -13.34 19.84
CA GLU A 51 7.61 -12.49 20.98
C GLU A 51 6.57 -11.37 21.11
N PHE A 52 6.33 -10.95 22.36
CA PHE A 52 5.54 -9.75 22.62
C PHE A 52 6.30 -8.51 22.10
N PRO A 53 5.60 -7.56 21.46
CA PRO A 53 6.18 -6.27 21.10
C PRO A 53 6.84 -5.60 22.31
N GLY A 54 8.00 -4.97 22.09
CA GLY A 54 8.74 -4.21 23.12
C GLY A 54 8.02 -2.91 23.46
N LEU A 55 6.84 -3.01 24.08
CA LEU A 55 5.91 -1.91 24.32
C LEU A 55 5.25 -2.04 25.67
N SER A 56 5.06 -0.93 26.36
CA SER A 56 4.28 -0.83 27.59
C SER A 56 3.53 0.50 27.65
N ILE A 57 2.40 0.51 28.34
CA ILE A 57 1.59 1.72 28.53
C ILE A 57 1.71 2.21 29.97
N SER A 58 2.14 3.46 30.15
CA SER A 58 1.91 4.18 31.40
C SER A 58 0.50 4.73 31.39
N VAL A 59 -0.43 3.95 31.95
CA VAL A 59 -1.87 4.19 31.88
C VAL A 59 -2.26 5.46 32.64
N VAL A 60 -2.88 6.41 31.95
CA VAL A 60 -3.51 7.60 32.53
C VAL A 60 -5.00 7.34 32.75
N ARG A 61 -5.44 7.30 34.01
CA ARG A 61 -6.86 7.15 34.37
C ARG A 61 -7.46 8.49 34.80
N GLY A 62 -8.79 8.62 34.71
CA GLY A 62 -9.49 9.83 35.18
C GLY A 62 -9.21 10.18 36.66
N ARG A 63 -8.99 9.16 37.52
CA ARG A 63 -8.57 9.37 38.92
C ARG A 63 -7.16 9.96 39.02
N ASP A 64 -6.24 9.53 38.17
CA ASP A 64 -4.86 10.00 38.18
C ASP A 64 -4.80 11.48 37.79
N LEU A 65 -5.58 11.87 36.77
CA LEU A 65 -5.78 13.27 36.37
C LEU A 65 -6.35 14.13 37.50
N ALA A 66 -7.39 13.64 38.19
CA ALA A 66 -8.01 14.36 39.30
C ALA A 66 -7.04 14.58 40.50
N GLN A 67 -6.03 13.72 40.63
CA GLN A 67 -5.03 13.80 41.70
C GLN A 67 -3.72 14.47 41.28
N GLY A 68 -3.54 14.77 39.98
CA GLY A 68 -2.28 15.29 39.44
C GLY A 68 -1.12 14.31 39.56
N VAL A 69 -1.39 12.99 39.51
CA VAL A 69 -0.38 11.95 39.68
C VAL A 69 -0.07 11.31 38.32
N SER A 70 1.18 11.39 37.89
CA SER A 70 1.65 10.64 36.72
C SER A 70 2.25 9.30 37.13
N ARG A 71 1.84 8.22 36.46
CA ARG A 71 2.36 6.86 36.69
C ARG A 71 3.67 6.59 35.95
N LEU A 72 4.10 7.51 35.08
CA LEU A 72 5.24 7.32 34.18
C LEU A 72 6.53 6.93 34.92
N PRO A 73 6.94 7.58 36.02
CA PRO A 73 8.15 7.20 36.74
C PRO A 73 8.16 5.73 37.19
N ASN A 74 7.04 5.25 37.75
CA ASN A 74 6.91 3.87 38.22
C ASN A 74 6.86 2.87 37.06
N THR A 75 6.20 3.22 35.94
CA THR A 75 6.18 2.37 34.74
C THR A 75 7.60 2.20 34.18
N LEU A 76 8.40 3.26 34.13
CA LEU A 76 9.79 3.20 33.66
C LEU A 76 10.65 2.31 34.56
N GLN A 77 10.50 2.40 35.88
CA GLN A 77 11.17 1.50 36.82
C GLN A 77 10.79 0.03 36.58
N GLN A 78 9.50 -0.25 36.37
CA GLN A 78 9.02 -1.60 36.11
C GLN A 78 9.57 -2.16 34.79
N VAL A 79 9.62 -1.34 33.74
CA VAL A 79 10.20 -1.72 32.44
C VAL A 79 11.69 -2.02 32.57
N GLU A 80 12.45 -1.16 33.25
CA GLU A 80 13.87 -1.38 33.52
C GLU A 80 14.10 -2.64 34.36
N GLN A 81 13.23 -2.94 35.34
CA GLN A 81 13.33 -4.12 36.20
C GLN A 81 12.98 -5.43 35.50
N HIS A 82 12.02 -5.44 34.56
CA HIS A 82 11.53 -6.67 33.93
C HIS A 82 12.19 -6.97 32.59
N TYR A 83 12.43 -5.94 31.77
CA TYR A 83 12.88 -6.11 30.38
C TYR A 83 14.34 -5.73 30.16
N HIS A 84 14.93 -4.93 31.05
CA HIS A 84 16.32 -4.44 30.97
C HIS A 84 16.72 -3.92 29.57
N PRO A 85 15.94 -3.00 28.95
CA PRO A 85 16.26 -2.51 27.62
C PRO A 85 17.58 -1.72 27.60
N GLU A 86 18.25 -1.72 26.44
CA GLU A 86 19.37 -0.82 26.16
C GLU A 86 18.88 0.63 26.01
N LEU A 87 17.67 0.81 25.47
CA LEU A 87 17.00 2.10 25.33
C LEU A 87 15.49 1.98 25.56
N THR A 88 14.94 2.89 26.36
CA THR A 88 13.49 3.11 26.49
C THR A 88 13.09 4.41 25.79
N VAL A 89 12.25 4.29 24.76
CA VAL A 89 11.64 5.43 24.06
C VAL A 89 10.33 5.80 24.75
N ILE A 90 10.18 7.06 25.15
CA ILE A 90 9.01 7.56 25.88
C ILE A 90 8.25 8.51 24.96
N ALA A 91 6.96 8.26 24.75
CA ALA A 91 6.14 9.10 23.89
C ALA A 91 4.72 9.32 24.45
N PRO A 92 4.15 10.52 24.34
CA PRO A 92 2.76 10.78 24.68
C PRO A 92 1.81 10.26 23.60
N SER A 93 0.59 9.90 23.97
CA SER A 93 -0.49 9.69 23.02
C SER A 93 -1.22 10.99 22.66
N CYS A 94 -2.16 10.94 21.72
CA CYS A 94 -2.99 12.09 21.36
C CYS A 94 -3.75 12.69 22.55
N SER A 95 -4.14 11.85 23.52
CA SER A 95 -4.87 12.28 24.69
C SER A 95 -3.96 12.92 25.74
N THR A 96 -2.79 12.34 25.98
CA THR A 96 -1.87 12.81 27.03
C THR A 96 -0.99 13.97 26.58
N ALA A 97 -0.76 14.13 25.27
CA ALA A 97 -0.12 15.33 24.72
C ALA A 97 -0.89 16.61 25.07
N LEU A 98 -2.20 16.52 25.29
CA LEU A 98 -3.04 17.65 25.72
C LEU A 98 -2.81 18.04 27.19
N LEU A 99 -2.24 17.16 28.01
CA LEU A 99 -1.96 17.44 29.43
C LEU A 99 -0.76 18.36 29.61
N GLN A 100 0.10 18.49 28.59
CA GLN A 100 1.29 19.33 28.60
C GLN A 100 2.23 19.04 29.79
N GLU A 101 2.26 17.78 30.24
CA GLU A 101 3.22 17.33 31.25
C GLU A 101 4.64 17.35 30.70
N ASP A 102 5.61 17.73 31.52
CA ASP A 102 7.03 17.63 31.18
C ASP A 102 7.49 16.17 31.31
N LEU A 103 7.43 15.44 30.19
CA LEU A 103 7.87 14.05 30.13
C LEU A 103 9.36 13.87 30.42
N HIS A 104 10.21 14.87 30.15
CA HIS A 104 11.63 14.81 30.50
C HIS A 104 11.81 14.84 32.01
N GLN A 105 11.11 15.75 32.68
CA GLN A 105 11.14 15.83 34.14
C GLN A 105 10.56 14.57 34.78
N LEU A 106 9.42 14.07 34.29
CA LEU A 106 8.83 12.83 34.80
C LEU A 106 9.74 11.62 34.59
N ALA A 107 10.37 11.50 33.42
CA ALA A 107 11.33 10.44 33.14
C ALA A 107 12.52 10.48 34.10
N ALA A 108 13.05 11.66 34.41
CA ALA A 108 14.15 11.82 35.36
C ALA A 108 13.81 11.36 36.78
N HIS A 109 12.55 11.53 37.23
CA HIS A 109 12.09 11.06 38.54
C HIS A 109 11.98 9.54 38.66
N SER A 110 12.08 8.79 37.56
CA SER A 110 12.09 7.32 37.60
C SER A 110 13.35 6.75 38.25
N GLY A 111 14.47 7.49 38.26
CA GLY A 111 15.77 6.98 38.69
C GLY A 111 16.43 6.00 37.71
N VAL A 112 15.81 5.74 36.55
CA VAL A 112 16.47 5.01 35.44
C VAL A 112 17.56 5.89 34.85
N PRO A 113 18.75 5.35 34.51
CA PRO A 113 19.85 6.15 33.98
C PRO A 113 19.45 6.95 32.74
N PRO A 114 19.72 8.27 32.68
CA PRO A 114 19.27 9.13 31.58
C PRO A 114 19.72 8.67 30.18
N GLU A 115 20.88 8.03 30.08
CA GLU A 115 21.43 7.49 28.83
C GLU A 115 20.60 6.34 28.24
N LYS A 116 19.81 5.66 29.08
CA LYS A 116 18.85 4.63 28.66
C LYS A 116 17.49 5.20 28.28
N LEU A 117 17.25 6.50 28.46
CA LEU A 117 15.95 7.12 28.19
C LEU A 117 16.03 8.02 26.95
N MET A 118 14.95 8.03 26.17
CA MET A 118 14.74 8.95 25.07
C MET A 118 13.29 9.42 25.06
N VAL A 119 13.05 10.67 25.44
CA VAL A 119 11.73 11.28 25.27
C VAL A 119 11.59 11.73 23.82
N TYR A 120 10.64 11.13 23.12
CA TYR A 120 10.30 11.45 21.72
C TYR A 120 8.86 11.97 21.66
N ALA A 121 8.68 13.18 22.17
CA ALA A 121 7.37 13.82 22.31
C ALA A 121 7.00 14.63 21.05
N LEU A 122 6.46 13.94 20.06
CA LEU A 122 5.92 14.57 18.85
C LEU A 122 4.54 15.19 19.12
N ASN A 123 4.12 16.10 18.23
CA ASN A 123 2.74 16.59 18.22
C ASN A 123 1.86 15.60 17.43
N PRO A 124 1.01 14.78 18.10
CA PRO A 124 0.22 13.74 17.45
C PRO A 124 -0.90 14.30 16.54
N PHE A 125 -1.16 15.60 16.58
CA PHE A 125 -2.11 16.29 15.70
C PHE A 125 -1.47 16.88 14.44
N ARG A 126 -0.14 16.76 14.31
CA ARG A 126 0.63 17.30 13.18
C ARG A 126 1.46 16.26 12.46
N VAL A 127 1.87 15.21 13.17
CA VAL A 127 2.78 14.18 12.67
C VAL A 127 2.03 12.85 12.53
N SER A 128 2.10 12.25 11.35
CA SER A 128 1.51 10.94 11.06
C SER A 128 2.52 9.79 11.28
N GLU A 129 2.09 8.57 10.98
CA GLU A 129 2.89 7.34 11.15
C GLU A 129 4.27 7.39 10.47
N ASN A 130 4.35 7.69 9.17
CA ASN A 130 5.64 7.59 8.46
C ASN A 130 6.61 8.70 8.88
N GLU A 131 6.12 9.92 9.09
CA GLU A 131 6.95 11.05 9.57
C GLU A 131 7.51 10.77 10.98
N ALA A 132 6.70 10.20 11.88
CA ALA A 132 7.16 9.79 13.20
C ALA A 132 8.21 8.66 13.14
N ALA A 133 8.02 7.68 12.26
CA ALA A 133 8.95 6.58 12.08
C ALA A 133 10.30 7.07 11.54
N ASP A 134 10.29 7.83 10.44
CA ASP A 134 11.52 8.35 9.83
C ASP A 134 12.26 9.32 10.74
N GLY A 135 11.51 10.19 11.43
CA GLY A 135 12.06 11.09 12.44
C GLY A 135 12.74 10.34 13.58
N LEU A 136 12.07 9.35 14.19
CA LEU A 136 12.65 8.57 15.29
C LEU A 136 13.89 7.81 14.83
N PHE A 137 13.81 7.13 13.69
CA PHE A 137 14.94 6.38 13.16
C PHE A 137 16.14 7.30 12.89
N THR A 138 15.90 8.49 12.32
CA THR A 138 16.94 9.49 12.08
C THR A 138 17.57 9.97 13.40
N GLU A 139 16.78 10.25 14.44
CA GLU A 139 17.31 10.65 15.75
C GLU A 139 18.12 9.54 16.44
N LEU A 140 17.71 8.27 16.28
CA LEU A 140 18.50 7.13 16.77
C LEU A 140 19.83 7.02 16.04
N VAL A 141 19.85 7.19 14.71
CA VAL A 141 21.09 7.19 13.93
C VAL A 141 22.00 8.35 14.36
N LYS A 142 21.46 9.55 14.54
CA LYS A 142 22.22 10.72 15.06
C LYS A 142 22.84 10.45 16.42
N ARG A 143 22.09 9.80 17.33
CA ARG A 143 22.51 9.55 18.70
C ARG A 143 23.61 8.48 18.81
N TYR A 144 23.60 7.47 17.95
CA TYR A 144 24.43 6.27 18.14
C TYR A 144 25.48 6.02 17.06
N ALA A 145 25.31 6.52 15.83
CA ALA A 145 26.31 6.31 14.78
C ALA A 145 27.66 6.94 15.17
N THR A 146 28.72 6.13 15.16
CA THR A 146 30.05 6.55 15.62
C THR A 146 31.07 6.43 14.49
N ALA A 147 31.91 7.46 14.33
CA ALA A 147 32.98 7.45 13.34
C ALA A 147 33.93 6.26 13.56
N GLN A 148 34.22 5.53 12.49
CA GLN A 148 35.13 4.39 12.50
C GLN A 148 35.69 4.12 11.11
N ASP A 149 36.75 3.31 11.04
CA ASP A 149 37.33 2.89 9.77
C ASP A 149 36.34 2.06 8.96
N LYS A 150 36.29 2.27 7.63
CA LYS A 150 35.41 1.42 6.81
C LYS A 150 35.95 0.00 6.72
N THR A 151 35.04 -0.94 6.54
CA THR A 151 35.34 -2.36 6.31
C THR A 151 36.39 -2.56 5.21
N ALA A 152 37.21 -3.61 5.38
CA ALA A 152 38.24 -3.98 4.41
C ALA A 152 37.65 -4.38 3.05
N MET A 153 36.57 -5.15 3.08
CA MET A 153 35.81 -5.55 1.88
C MET A 153 34.65 -4.56 1.63
N PRO A 154 34.20 -4.41 0.37
CA PRO A 154 33.02 -3.62 0.03
C PRO A 154 31.81 -4.04 0.87
N SER A 155 31.21 -3.08 1.58
CA SER A 155 30.02 -3.33 2.39
C SER A 155 29.03 -2.18 2.34
N VAL A 156 27.75 -2.48 2.56
CA VAL A 156 26.66 -1.51 2.52
C VAL A 156 25.78 -1.60 3.76
N ASN A 157 25.18 -0.49 4.15
CA ASN A 157 24.02 -0.53 5.06
C ASN A 157 22.73 -0.55 4.27
N ILE A 158 21.71 -1.24 4.79
CA ILE A 158 20.35 -1.20 4.25
C ILE A 158 19.45 -0.53 5.29
N LEU A 159 18.91 0.64 4.92
CA LEU A 159 18.19 1.54 5.82
C LEU A 159 16.70 1.60 5.47
N GLY A 160 15.84 1.75 6.48
CA GLY A 160 14.41 2.05 6.28
C GLY A 160 13.45 0.86 6.36
N PHE A 161 13.96 -0.37 6.45
CA PHE A 161 13.10 -1.54 6.71
C PHE A 161 12.55 -1.46 8.14
N THR A 162 11.24 -1.38 8.26
CA THR A 162 10.51 -1.27 9.53
C THR A 162 9.32 -2.20 9.54
N SER A 163 8.97 -2.69 10.71
CA SER A 163 7.78 -3.49 11.01
C SER A 163 6.50 -2.86 10.44
N LEU A 164 5.54 -3.71 10.08
CA LEU A 164 4.30 -3.41 9.34
C LEU A 164 4.51 -2.86 7.91
N GLY A 165 5.74 -2.79 7.43
CA GLY A 165 6.03 -2.53 6.03
C GLY A 165 5.60 -3.67 5.10
N PHE A 166 5.45 -3.33 3.82
CA PHE A 166 4.93 -4.27 2.83
C PHE A 166 6.01 -5.24 2.35
N HIS A 167 5.74 -6.55 2.50
CA HIS A 167 6.59 -7.65 2.00
C HIS A 167 8.07 -7.59 2.46
N LEU A 168 8.34 -6.95 3.61
CA LEU A 168 9.68 -6.57 4.08
C LEU A 168 10.71 -7.69 3.98
N ARG A 169 10.41 -8.86 4.55
CA ARG A 169 11.35 -9.98 4.63
C ARG A 169 11.75 -10.45 3.23
N ALA A 170 10.79 -10.52 2.31
CA ALA A 170 11.05 -10.94 0.94
C ALA A 170 11.83 -9.85 0.18
N ASN A 171 11.45 -8.58 0.33
CA ASN A 171 12.17 -7.44 -0.25
C ASN A 171 13.64 -7.39 0.21
N LEU A 172 13.86 -7.50 1.52
CA LEU A 172 15.20 -7.52 2.10
C LEU A 172 16.01 -8.73 1.61
N THR A 173 15.40 -9.91 1.60
CA THR A 173 16.05 -11.13 1.09
C THR A 173 16.46 -10.97 -0.37
N SER A 174 15.62 -10.35 -1.20
CA SER A 174 15.92 -10.08 -2.61
C SER A 174 17.14 -9.16 -2.77
N LEU A 175 17.18 -8.04 -2.03
CA LEU A 175 18.33 -7.13 -2.03
C LEU A 175 19.61 -7.83 -1.57
N ILE A 176 19.56 -8.56 -0.46
CA ILE A 176 20.72 -9.28 0.08
C ILE A 176 21.27 -10.29 -0.93
N ARG A 177 20.39 -11.01 -1.65
CA ARG A 177 20.82 -11.94 -2.70
C ARG A 177 21.55 -11.22 -3.83
N ILE A 178 21.03 -10.09 -4.31
CA ILE A 178 21.70 -9.29 -5.35
C ILE A 178 23.09 -8.84 -4.86
N LEU A 179 23.19 -8.34 -3.63
CA LEU A 179 24.47 -7.92 -3.03
C LEU A 179 25.46 -9.08 -2.90
N GLN A 180 25.00 -10.26 -2.47
CA GLN A 180 25.82 -11.47 -2.38
C GLN A 180 26.34 -11.91 -3.75
N THR A 181 25.51 -11.88 -4.79
CA THR A 181 25.93 -12.18 -6.17
C THR A 181 27.01 -11.20 -6.66
N LEU A 182 26.96 -9.94 -6.23
CA LEU A 182 27.97 -8.92 -6.53
C LEU A 182 29.23 -9.02 -5.65
N GLY A 183 29.24 -9.88 -4.63
CA GLY A 183 30.35 -9.96 -3.66
C GLY A 183 30.40 -8.79 -2.67
N ILE A 184 29.28 -8.08 -2.48
CA ILE A 184 29.16 -6.94 -1.56
C ILE A 184 28.56 -7.42 -0.23
N ALA A 185 29.25 -7.17 0.88
CA ALA A 185 28.77 -7.56 2.20
C ALA A 185 27.67 -6.60 2.72
N VAL A 186 26.77 -7.10 3.55
CA VAL A 186 25.85 -6.25 4.32
C VAL A 186 26.47 -5.97 5.67
N ASN A 187 26.75 -4.70 5.95
CA ASN A 187 27.29 -4.27 7.24
C ASN A 187 26.19 -4.27 8.31
N VAL A 188 25.13 -3.49 8.07
CA VAL A 188 23.99 -3.35 8.99
C VAL A 188 22.69 -3.23 8.20
N VAL A 189 21.64 -3.89 8.68
CA VAL A 189 20.25 -3.60 8.32
C VAL A 189 19.61 -2.87 9.49
N ALA A 190 19.03 -1.69 9.27
CA ALA A 190 18.43 -0.90 10.34
C ALA A 190 17.18 -0.12 9.86
N PRO A 191 16.15 0.06 10.71
CA PRO A 191 16.06 -0.45 12.08
C PRO A 191 15.80 -1.97 12.19
N TRP A 192 15.26 -2.62 11.14
CA TRP A 192 14.91 -4.05 11.15
C TRP A 192 16.04 -4.99 11.57
N GLY A 193 15.87 -5.63 12.73
CA GLY A 193 16.79 -6.59 13.33
C GLY A 193 18.05 -5.98 13.96
N GLY A 194 18.23 -4.66 13.87
CA GLY A 194 19.40 -3.93 14.35
C GLY A 194 19.32 -3.63 15.85
N SER A 195 20.47 -3.69 16.51
CA SER A 195 20.64 -3.23 17.91
C SER A 195 21.20 -1.80 17.96
N ILE A 196 21.23 -1.20 19.15
CA ILE A 196 21.94 0.06 19.39
C ILE A 196 23.43 -0.08 19.02
N GLY A 197 24.04 -1.22 19.38
CA GLY A 197 25.42 -1.54 18.99
C GLY A 197 25.63 -1.67 17.47
N ASP A 198 24.60 -2.02 16.70
CA ASP A 198 24.68 -2.05 15.23
C ASP A 198 24.54 -0.65 14.62
N LEU A 199 23.73 0.24 15.21
CA LEU A 199 23.69 1.64 14.78
C LEU A 199 25.07 2.30 14.89
N ALA A 200 25.83 1.97 15.94
CA ALA A 200 27.20 2.46 16.09
C ALA A 200 28.14 2.02 14.95
N LYS A 201 27.86 0.89 14.28
CA LYS A 201 28.65 0.34 13.16
C LYS A 201 28.28 0.93 11.80
N LEU A 202 27.22 1.74 11.70
CA LEU A 202 26.75 2.29 10.42
C LEU A 202 27.88 2.99 9.64
N PRO A 203 28.73 3.85 10.25
CA PRO A 203 29.79 4.52 9.51
C PRO A 203 30.89 3.62 8.94
N ALA A 204 30.97 2.34 9.33
CA ALA A 204 31.92 1.37 8.76
C ALA A 204 31.58 0.95 7.33
N ALA A 205 30.34 1.12 6.86
CA ALA A 205 29.96 0.74 5.51
C ALA A 205 30.51 1.71 4.45
N TRP A 206 30.72 1.21 3.24
CA TRP A 206 31.18 2.03 2.12
C TRP A 206 30.09 2.99 1.64
N LEU A 207 28.83 2.55 1.63
CA LEU A 207 27.68 3.37 1.27
C LEU A 207 26.39 2.89 1.95
N ASN A 208 25.33 3.69 1.84
CA ASN A 208 23.99 3.39 2.35
C ASN A 208 23.00 3.11 1.21
N ILE A 209 22.11 2.14 1.40
CA ILE A 209 20.97 1.86 0.53
C ILE A 209 19.71 2.22 1.31
N ALA A 210 18.91 3.17 0.82
CA ALA A 210 17.66 3.61 1.44
C ALA A 210 16.53 3.54 0.40
N PRO A 211 15.92 2.35 0.20
CA PRO A 211 15.01 2.12 -0.94
C PRO A 211 13.59 2.66 -0.70
N TYR A 212 13.22 2.95 0.55
CA TYR A 212 11.92 3.53 0.89
C TYR A 212 12.08 5.04 1.07
N ARG A 213 11.30 5.81 0.30
CA ARG A 213 11.27 7.27 0.37
C ARG A 213 10.72 7.76 1.70
N GLU A 214 9.79 7.00 2.27
CA GLU A 214 9.02 7.35 3.47
C GLU A 214 9.85 7.17 4.75
N ILE A 215 10.77 6.19 4.79
CA ILE A 215 11.54 5.88 5.98
C ILE A 215 12.98 5.48 5.60
N GLY A 216 13.96 6.12 6.22
CA GLY A 216 15.39 5.84 6.08
C GLY A 216 16.14 6.82 5.18
N ALA A 217 15.44 7.57 4.32
CA ALA A 217 16.06 8.55 3.44
C ALA A 217 16.74 9.70 4.23
N ASN A 218 16.11 10.19 5.29
CA ASN A 218 16.67 11.26 6.13
C ASN A 218 17.87 10.77 6.95
N ALA A 219 17.81 9.54 7.48
CA ALA A 219 18.95 8.90 8.13
C ALA A 219 20.14 8.71 7.16
N ALA A 220 19.88 8.30 5.92
CA ALA A 220 20.91 8.18 4.90
C ALA A 220 21.54 9.54 4.55
N ALA A 221 20.74 10.59 4.39
CA ALA A 221 21.21 11.94 4.14
C ALA A 221 22.09 12.48 5.30
N TYR A 222 21.71 12.20 6.55
CA TYR A 222 22.52 12.54 7.71
C TYR A 222 23.89 11.81 7.69
N LEU A 223 23.90 10.52 7.37
CA LEU A 223 25.15 9.75 7.27
C LEU A 223 26.04 10.23 6.10
N GLU A 224 25.43 10.69 5.01
CA GLU A 224 26.13 11.31 3.89
C GLU A 224 26.80 12.62 4.30
N GLU A 225 26.07 13.50 4.99
CA GLU A 225 26.58 14.78 5.49
C GLU A 225 27.67 14.61 6.57
N GLN A 226 27.45 13.75 7.57
CA GLN A 226 28.34 13.63 8.73
C GLN A 226 29.53 12.69 8.52
N PHE A 227 29.37 11.62 7.74
CA PHE A 227 30.39 10.56 7.59
C PHE A 227 30.86 10.37 6.15
N ALA A 228 30.50 11.28 5.24
CA ALA A 228 30.84 11.23 3.81
C ALA A 228 30.49 9.87 3.17
N MET A 229 29.33 9.33 3.54
CA MET A 229 28.83 8.05 3.03
C MET A 229 27.88 8.28 1.86
N PRO A 230 28.27 7.90 0.63
CA PRO A 230 27.34 7.94 -0.50
C PRO A 230 26.06 7.18 -0.17
N ALA A 231 24.93 7.64 -0.72
CA ALA A 231 23.66 6.94 -0.61
C ALA A 231 23.10 6.55 -1.98
N LEU A 232 22.37 5.45 -2.01
CA LEU A 232 21.55 4.99 -3.13
C LEU A 232 20.08 4.99 -2.70
N TYR A 233 19.30 5.87 -3.34
CA TYR A 233 17.88 6.10 -3.01
C TYR A 233 16.92 5.44 -4.02
N ASP A 234 17.43 5.03 -5.18
CA ASP A 234 16.64 4.36 -6.22
C ASP A 234 16.06 3.04 -5.73
N ILE A 235 14.87 2.71 -6.23
CA ILE A 235 14.14 1.50 -5.89
C ILE A 235 14.22 0.46 -7.03
N PRO A 236 14.62 -0.78 -6.76
CA PRO A 236 14.66 -1.83 -7.77
C PRO A 236 13.31 -2.55 -7.90
N ILE A 237 12.23 -1.82 -8.26
CA ILE A 237 10.95 -2.44 -8.67
C ILE A 237 10.93 -2.55 -10.19
N GLY A 238 10.92 -3.78 -10.72
CA GLY A 238 11.00 -4.07 -12.15
C GLY A 238 12.38 -4.52 -12.62
N VAL A 239 12.46 -5.12 -13.81
CA VAL A 239 13.70 -5.63 -14.40
C VAL A 239 14.66 -4.50 -14.77
N ASN A 240 14.18 -3.49 -15.51
CA ASN A 240 15.03 -2.40 -15.98
C ASN A 240 15.47 -1.48 -14.83
N PRO A 241 14.59 -1.09 -13.89
CA PRO A 241 15.01 -0.37 -12.69
C PRO A 241 16.00 -1.17 -11.83
N THR A 242 15.86 -2.50 -11.72
CA THR A 242 16.84 -3.34 -11.02
C THR A 242 18.21 -3.32 -11.70
N LEU A 243 18.27 -3.41 -13.04
CA LEU A 243 19.54 -3.33 -13.77
C LEU A 243 20.22 -1.98 -13.55
N ARG A 244 19.49 -0.88 -13.71
CA ARG A 244 19.99 0.48 -13.47
C ARG A 244 20.46 0.65 -12.01
N TRP A 245 19.71 0.09 -11.06
CA TRP A 245 20.08 0.13 -9.65
C TRP A 245 21.41 -0.58 -9.38
N ILE A 246 21.65 -1.75 -10.00
CA ILE A 246 22.93 -2.47 -9.90
C ILE A 246 24.06 -1.66 -10.54
N GLU A 247 23.83 -1.06 -11.71
CA GLU A 247 24.83 -0.22 -12.39
C GLU A 247 25.25 0.98 -11.51
N LEU A 248 24.28 1.70 -10.94
CA LEU A 248 24.53 2.82 -10.02
C LEU A 248 25.23 2.36 -8.73
N LEU A 249 24.88 1.18 -8.20
CA LEU A 249 25.54 0.61 -7.05
C LEU A 249 27.02 0.30 -7.36
N LEU A 250 27.30 -0.35 -8.50
CA LEU A 250 28.66 -0.66 -8.93
C LEU A 250 29.47 0.60 -9.21
N GLU A 251 28.88 1.63 -9.81
CA GLU A 251 29.52 2.94 -10.01
C GLU A 251 30.00 3.53 -8.67
N LYS A 252 29.11 3.63 -7.68
CA LYS A 252 29.41 4.18 -6.35
C LYS A 252 30.43 3.34 -5.59
N ILE A 253 30.29 2.01 -5.61
CA ILE A 253 31.25 1.10 -4.95
C ILE A 253 32.62 1.17 -5.62
N ASN A 254 32.70 1.21 -6.95
CA ASN A 254 33.96 1.26 -7.67
C ASN A 254 34.67 2.60 -7.49
N ALA A 255 33.94 3.72 -7.38
CA ALA A 255 34.51 5.00 -6.98
C ALA A 255 35.19 4.92 -5.60
N MET A 256 34.54 4.27 -4.63
CA MET A 256 35.11 4.02 -3.29
C MET A 256 36.28 3.02 -3.33
N ALA A 257 36.22 1.99 -4.19
CA ALA A 257 37.26 1.00 -4.35
C ALA A 257 38.56 1.64 -4.85
N VAL A 258 38.47 2.50 -5.87
CA VAL A 258 39.59 3.25 -6.43
C VAL A 258 40.25 4.14 -5.36
N ALA A 259 39.45 4.87 -4.57
CA ALA A 259 39.96 5.71 -3.49
C ALA A 259 40.69 4.92 -2.39
N ARG A 260 40.42 3.61 -2.29
CA ARG A 260 40.93 2.71 -1.25
C ARG A 260 41.98 1.71 -1.76
N GLY A 261 42.32 1.75 -3.05
CA GLY A 261 43.25 0.80 -3.67
C GLY A 261 42.72 -0.64 -3.75
N VAL A 262 41.41 -0.83 -3.73
CA VAL A 262 40.74 -2.13 -3.90
C VAL A 262 40.36 -2.32 -5.37
N ALA A 263 40.46 -3.55 -5.88
CA ALA A 263 40.05 -3.85 -7.26
C ALA A 263 38.55 -3.54 -7.46
N PRO A 264 38.16 -2.97 -8.61
CA PRO A 264 36.75 -2.72 -8.91
C PRO A 264 35.99 -4.04 -9.04
N ILE A 265 34.70 -4.00 -8.70
CA ILE A 265 33.76 -5.09 -8.91
C ILE A 265 33.18 -4.95 -10.33
N GLU A 266 33.28 -6.01 -11.11
CA GLU A 266 32.66 -6.11 -12.43
C GLU A 266 31.26 -6.70 -12.33
N MET A 267 30.37 -6.28 -13.23
CA MET A 267 29.03 -6.86 -13.34
C MET A 267 29.15 -8.36 -13.71
N PRO A 268 28.67 -9.29 -12.87
CA PRO A 268 28.66 -10.70 -13.22
C PRO A 268 27.66 -10.95 -14.37
N PRO A 269 27.76 -12.09 -15.08
CA PRO A 269 26.78 -12.46 -16.08
C PRO A 269 25.35 -12.45 -15.49
N LEU A 270 24.36 -11.93 -16.23
CA LEU A 270 22.99 -11.77 -15.72
C LEU A 270 22.37 -13.07 -15.14
N LYS A 271 22.81 -14.23 -15.65
CA LYS A 271 22.40 -15.55 -15.13
C LYS A 271 22.79 -15.77 -13.67
N ALA A 272 23.84 -15.11 -13.16
CA ALA A 272 24.27 -15.21 -11.77
C ALA A 272 23.25 -14.63 -10.78
N PHE A 273 22.30 -13.80 -11.25
CA PHE A 273 21.21 -13.26 -10.44
C PHE A 273 19.95 -14.14 -10.46
N SER A 274 19.90 -15.17 -11.31
CA SER A 274 18.77 -16.11 -11.36
C SER A 274 18.73 -16.99 -10.11
N LEU A 275 17.53 -17.48 -9.76
CA LEU A 275 17.37 -18.36 -8.60
C LEU A 275 18.04 -19.73 -8.80
N ASP A 276 18.12 -20.20 -10.04
CA ASP A 276 18.66 -21.51 -10.44
C ASP A 276 20.11 -21.45 -10.97
N GLY A 277 20.65 -20.26 -11.21
CA GLY A 277 21.97 -20.04 -11.80
C GLY A 277 22.07 -20.34 -13.31
N MET A 278 20.95 -20.68 -13.95
CA MET A 278 20.91 -21.17 -15.34
C MET A 278 20.07 -20.29 -16.26
N SER A 279 18.98 -19.74 -15.73
CA SER A 279 17.96 -18.99 -16.46
C SER A 279 18.25 -17.49 -16.53
N ALA A 280 17.42 -16.76 -17.27
CA ALA A 280 17.37 -15.30 -17.12
C ALA A 280 16.95 -14.96 -15.67
N PRO A 281 17.41 -13.84 -15.10
CA PRO A 281 17.11 -13.52 -13.71
C PRO A 281 15.64 -13.20 -13.44
N SER A 282 14.88 -12.84 -14.49
CA SER A 282 13.43 -12.64 -14.47
C SER A 282 12.80 -13.20 -15.75
N GLY A 283 11.58 -13.73 -15.61
CA GLY A 283 10.73 -14.17 -16.70
C GLY A 283 9.98 -13.04 -17.42
N VAL A 284 9.88 -11.84 -16.83
CA VAL A 284 9.12 -10.70 -17.35
C VAL A 284 9.46 -10.35 -18.81
N PRO A 285 10.73 -10.29 -19.26
CA PRO A 285 11.04 -9.95 -20.65
C PRO A 285 10.51 -10.97 -21.66
N TRP A 286 10.40 -12.25 -21.27
CA TRP A 286 9.75 -13.28 -22.07
C TRP A 286 8.23 -13.15 -21.98
N PHE A 287 7.71 -13.01 -20.76
CA PHE A 287 6.28 -12.93 -20.47
C PHE A 287 5.60 -11.76 -21.20
N ALA A 288 6.19 -10.57 -21.17
CA ALA A 288 5.70 -9.37 -21.84
C ALA A 288 5.58 -9.50 -23.37
N ARG A 289 6.25 -10.49 -23.98
CA ARG A 289 6.17 -10.79 -25.43
C ARG A 289 5.24 -11.95 -25.77
N THR A 290 4.56 -12.53 -24.79
CA THR A 290 3.58 -13.59 -25.03
C THR A 290 2.30 -13.00 -25.63
N ALA A 291 1.55 -13.83 -26.37
CA ALA A 291 0.26 -13.44 -26.94
C ALA A 291 -0.76 -13.04 -25.85
N ASP A 292 -0.67 -13.63 -24.65
CA ASP A 292 -1.50 -13.24 -23.52
C ASP A 292 -1.25 -11.78 -23.11
N MET A 293 0.01 -11.35 -23.06
CA MET A 293 0.37 -9.97 -22.69
C MET A 293 0.06 -8.94 -23.78
N ASP A 294 -0.05 -9.35 -25.04
CA ASP A 294 -0.54 -8.47 -26.10
C ASP A 294 -1.96 -7.96 -25.78
N SER A 295 -2.82 -8.80 -25.19
CA SER A 295 -4.16 -8.40 -24.72
C SER A 295 -4.15 -7.45 -23.51
N PHE A 296 -3.03 -7.37 -22.78
CA PHE A 296 -2.86 -6.49 -21.61
C PHE A 296 -2.38 -5.09 -22.00
N SER A 297 -1.77 -4.93 -23.17
CA SER A 297 -1.26 -3.64 -23.66
C SER A 297 -2.34 -2.53 -23.70
N ASN A 298 -3.60 -2.90 -23.91
CA ASN A 298 -4.72 -1.96 -23.94
C ASN A 298 -5.46 -1.83 -22.59
N LYS A 299 -5.09 -2.63 -21.59
CA LYS A 299 -5.74 -2.58 -20.27
C LYS A 299 -5.32 -1.34 -19.52
N ARG A 300 -6.29 -0.70 -18.88
CA ARG A 300 -6.10 0.53 -18.10
C ARG A 300 -5.88 0.21 -16.64
N ALA A 301 -4.80 0.74 -16.06
CA ALA A 301 -4.49 0.62 -14.65
C ALA A 301 -4.61 1.96 -13.92
N PHE A 302 -5.12 1.92 -12.69
CA PHE A 302 -5.07 3.04 -11.74
C PHE A 302 -4.21 2.65 -10.54
N VAL A 303 -3.29 3.53 -10.12
CA VAL A 303 -2.31 3.21 -9.06
C VAL A 303 -2.42 4.18 -7.89
N PHE A 304 -2.54 3.69 -6.66
CA PHE A 304 -2.67 4.54 -5.47
C PHE A 304 -1.93 3.97 -4.27
N GLY A 305 -1.23 4.80 -3.50
CA GLY A 305 -0.49 4.30 -2.34
C GLY A 305 0.51 5.26 -1.71
N ASP A 306 1.52 4.68 -1.05
CA ASP A 306 2.71 5.42 -0.64
C ASP A 306 3.53 5.88 -1.87
N ALA A 307 4.53 6.73 -1.66
CA ALA A 307 5.29 7.32 -2.74
C ALA A 307 6.17 6.28 -3.45
N THR A 308 6.85 5.45 -2.66
CA THR A 308 7.80 4.45 -3.14
C THR A 308 7.15 3.42 -4.07
N HIS A 309 6.07 2.78 -3.62
CA HIS A 309 5.42 1.72 -4.39
C HIS A 309 4.61 2.30 -5.54
N THR A 310 3.95 3.46 -5.37
CA THR A 310 3.19 4.08 -6.46
C THR A 310 4.11 4.39 -7.65
N VAL A 311 5.26 5.03 -7.41
CA VAL A 311 6.21 5.33 -8.48
C VAL A 311 6.75 4.05 -9.14
N GLY A 312 7.19 3.08 -8.33
CA GLY A 312 7.72 1.81 -8.85
C GLY A 312 6.70 1.04 -9.69
N ILE A 313 5.46 0.93 -9.21
CA ILE A 313 4.40 0.18 -9.90
C ILE A 313 3.93 0.90 -11.16
N VAL A 314 3.75 2.23 -11.15
CA VAL A 314 3.40 2.97 -12.37
C VAL A 314 4.44 2.74 -13.46
N LYS A 315 5.73 2.83 -13.12
CA LYS A 315 6.83 2.60 -14.07
C LYS A 315 6.83 1.16 -14.59
N PHE A 316 6.69 0.18 -13.70
CA PHE A 316 6.66 -1.23 -14.08
C PHE A 316 5.49 -1.58 -15.02
N LEU A 317 4.26 -1.18 -14.66
CA LEU A 317 3.07 -1.47 -15.46
C LEU A 317 3.15 -0.87 -16.86
N ARG A 318 3.64 0.37 -16.97
CA ARG A 318 3.75 1.07 -18.26
C ARG A 318 4.93 0.57 -19.09
N ASP A 319 6.13 0.54 -18.49
CA ASP A 319 7.38 0.35 -19.23
C ASP A 319 7.73 -1.13 -19.45
N GLU A 320 7.25 -2.05 -18.59
CA GLU A 320 7.59 -3.48 -18.69
C GLU A 320 6.41 -4.37 -19.08
N LEU A 321 5.18 -4.02 -18.69
CA LEU A 321 3.97 -4.77 -19.07
C LEU A 321 3.13 -4.09 -20.17
N GLY A 322 3.48 -2.87 -20.58
CA GLY A 322 2.80 -2.15 -21.65
C GLY A 322 1.38 -1.67 -21.34
N MET A 323 0.94 -1.69 -20.08
CA MET A 323 -0.41 -1.26 -19.68
C MET A 323 -0.57 0.26 -19.77
N GLN A 324 -1.80 0.72 -19.98
CA GLN A 324 -2.13 2.15 -19.99
C GLN A 324 -2.41 2.66 -18.58
N ILE A 325 -1.68 3.66 -18.12
CA ILE A 325 -1.95 4.29 -16.82
C ILE A 325 -3.04 5.35 -17.01
N CYS A 326 -4.20 5.15 -16.37
CA CYS A 326 -5.30 6.12 -16.44
C CYS A 326 -5.28 7.16 -15.32
N GLY A 327 -4.52 6.89 -14.25
CA GLY A 327 -4.30 7.84 -13.17
C GLY A 327 -3.41 7.23 -12.09
N ALA A 328 -2.79 8.11 -11.30
CA ALA A 328 -2.10 7.70 -10.10
C ALA A 328 -2.32 8.71 -8.96
N GLY A 329 -2.12 8.26 -7.73
CA GLY A 329 -2.18 9.15 -6.58
C GLY A 329 -1.48 8.64 -5.34
N THR A 330 -1.41 9.50 -4.33
CA THR A 330 -0.85 9.18 -3.03
C THR A 330 -1.66 9.81 -1.89
N TYR A 331 -1.59 9.17 -0.74
CA TYR A 331 -2.04 9.74 0.53
C TYR A 331 -0.95 10.56 1.24
N LEU A 332 0.29 10.56 0.75
CA LEU A 332 1.44 11.23 1.36
C LEU A 332 1.73 12.59 0.72
N ALA A 333 1.02 13.62 1.18
CA ALA A 333 1.15 14.98 0.64
C ALA A 333 2.60 15.51 0.63
N GLN A 334 3.39 15.19 1.67
CA GLN A 334 4.78 15.60 1.82
C GLN A 334 5.74 15.04 0.74
N HIS A 335 5.36 13.95 0.08
CA HIS A 335 6.17 13.32 -0.98
C HIS A 335 5.61 13.60 -2.38
N ALA A 336 4.49 14.31 -2.49
CA ALA A 336 3.80 14.53 -3.76
C ALA A 336 4.66 15.25 -4.81
N ASP A 337 5.48 16.24 -4.42
CA ASP A 337 6.34 16.97 -5.36
C ASP A 337 7.40 16.06 -5.99
N TRP A 338 7.99 15.19 -5.17
CA TRP A 338 8.93 14.19 -5.66
C TRP A 338 8.24 13.21 -6.61
N MET A 339 7.04 12.72 -6.28
CA MET A 339 6.27 11.83 -7.15
C MET A 339 5.90 12.48 -8.48
N ARG A 340 5.51 13.77 -8.49
CA ARG A 340 5.19 14.51 -9.73
C ARG A 340 6.40 14.54 -10.66
N LYS A 341 7.59 14.76 -10.12
CA LYS A 341 8.84 14.73 -10.88
C LYS A 341 9.15 13.33 -11.42
N GLU A 342 9.01 12.30 -10.58
CA GLU A 342 9.30 10.92 -10.97
C GLU A 342 8.32 10.34 -11.99
N LEU A 343 7.09 10.86 -12.03
CA LEU A 343 6.01 10.43 -12.93
C LEU A 343 5.73 11.42 -14.06
N GLU A 344 6.66 12.32 -14.34
CA GLU A 344 6.57 13.23 -15.48
C GLU A 344 6.46 12.43 -16.79
N GLY A 345 5.40 12.68 -17.57
CA GLY A 345 5.10 11.93 -18.80
C GLY A 345 4.49 10.54 -18.59
N TYR A 346 4.26 10.08 -17.35
CA TYR A 346 3.60 8.79 -17.07
C TYR A 346 2.08 8.91 -16.92
N LEU A 347 1.58 10.06 -16.45
CA LEU A 347 0.18 10.23 -16.10
C LEU A 347 -0.55 11.08 -17.15
N PRO A 348 -1.79 10.73 -17.52
CA PRO A 348 -2.61 11.52 -18.44
C PRO A 348 -3.15 12.81 -17.79
N GLY A 349 -3.13 12.88 -16.45
CA GLY A 349 -3.60 14.02 -15.66
C GLY A 349 -2.73 14.26 -14.44
N ALA A 350 -3.15 15.20 -13.58
CA ALA A 350 -2.41 15.52 -12.37
C ALA A 350 -2.38 14.34 -11.40
N LEU A 351 -1.26 14.18 -10.69
CA LEU A 351 -1.15 13.24 -9.57
C LEU A 351 -2.20 13.60 -8.51
N MET A 352 -3.08 12.65 -8.18
CA MET A 352 -4.07 12.83 -7.12
C MET A 352 -3.38 12.76 -5.76
N VAL A 353 -3.60 13.78 -4.92
CA VAL A 353 -3.04 13.84 -3.56
C VAL A 353 -4.20 13.97 -2.59
N THR A 354 -4.53 12.88 -1.91
CA THR A 354 -5.67 12.85 -0.97
C THR A 354 -5.49 11.75 0.05
N ASP A 355 -5.84 12.03 1.30
CA ASP A 355 -5.97 11.03 2.38
C ASP A 355 -7.45 10.63 2.59
N ARG A 356 -8.35 11.06 1.71
CA ARG A 356 -9.78 10.73 1.74
C ARG A 356 -10.07 9.58 0.78
N PHE A 357 -10.37 8.41 1.33
CA PHE A 357 -10.69 7.24 0.51
C PHE A 357 -11.90 7.43 -0.40
N GLN A 358 -12.83 8.34 -0.06
CA GLN A 358 -14.01 8.63 -0.89
C GLN A 358 -13.61 9.30 -2.21
N ASP A 359 -12.60 10.17 -2.19
CA ASP A 359 -12.11 10.83 -3.40
C ASP A 359 -11.48 9.78 -4.33
N VAL A 360 -10.70 8.85 -3.78
CA VAL A 360 -10.11 7.71 -4.51
C VAL A 360 -11.20 6.79 -5.08
N ALA A 361 -12.21 6.46 -4.27
CA ALA A 361 -13.31 5.60 -4.69
C ALA A 361 -14.13 6.22 -5.83
N SER A 362 -14.37 7.54 -5.80
CA SER A 362 -15.04 8.26 -6.89
C SER A 362 -14.27 8.12 -8.19
N VAL A 363 -12.95 8.33 -8.16
CA VAL A 363 -12.10 8.18 -9.37
C VAL A 363 -12.16 6.75 -9.92
N ILE A 364 -12.12 5.73 -9.06
CA ILE A 364 -12.22 4.34 -9.50
C ILE A 364 -13.59 4.06 -10.14
N GLU A 365 -14.68 4.54 -9.55
CA GLU A 365 -16.02 4.39 -10.11
C GLU A 365 -16.19 5.17 -11.43
N ASP A 366 -15.57 6.34 -11.53
CA ASP A 366 -15.66 7.19 -12.70
C ASP A 366 -14.86 6.66 -13.89
N GLU A 367 -13.67 6.13 -13.65
CA GLU A 367 -12.74 5.66 -14.67
C GLU A 367 -12.96 4.19 -15.05
N MET A 368 -13.49 3.36 -14.14
CA MET A 368 -13.65 1.91 -14.28
C MET A 368 -12.42 1.25 -14.92
N PRO A 369 -11.24 1.33 -14.26
CA PRO A 369 -10.02 0.72 -14.78
C PRO A 369 -10.12 -0.81 -14.82
N ASP A 370 -9.33 -1.44 -15.70
CA ASP A 370 -9.22 -2.90 -15.79
C ASP A 370 -8.46 -3.50 -14.60
N LEU A 371 -7.62 -2.69 -13.93
CA LEU A 371 -6.87 -3.05 -12.73
C LEU A 371 -6.68 -1.83 -11.82
N VAL A 372 -6.89 -2.01 -10.52
CA VAL A 372 -6.49 -1.05 -9.49
C VAL A 372 -5.32 -1.64 -8.68
N CYS A 373 -4.19 -0.93 -8.67
CA CYS A 373 -3.05 -1.24 -7.82
C CYS A 373 -3.07 -0.29 -6.62
N GLY A 374 -3.50 -0.77 -5.46
CA GLY A 374 -3.88 0.10 -4.34
C GLY A 374 -3.42 -0.38 -2.96
N THR A 375 -4.07 0.15 -1.93
CA THR A 375 -3.97 -0.34 -0.55
C THR A 375 -5.10 -1.34 -0.25
N GLN A 376 -5.20 -1.79 1.00
CA GLN A 376 -6.37 -2.56 1.44
C GLN A 376 -7.69 -1.79 1.26
N MET A 377 -7.68 -0.46 1.36
CA MET A 377 -8.88 0.37 1.19
C MET A 377 -9.38 0.34 -0.26
N GLU A 378 -8.47 0.47 -1.23
CA GLU A 378 -8.84 0.39 -2.64
C GLU A 378 -9.43 -0.97 -2.96
N ARG A 379 -8.92 -2.06 -2.36
CA ARG A 379 -9.52 -3.40 -2.51
C ARG A 379 -10.97 -3.44 -2.02
N HIS A 380 -11.29 -2.76 -0.92
CA HIS A 380 -12.66 -2.66 -0.42
C HIS A 380 -13.56 -1.83 -1.37
N SER A 381 -13.07 -0.71 -1.90
CA SER A 381 -13.78 0.10 -2.89
C SER A 381 -14.04 -0.69 -4.18
N CYS A 382 -13.02 -1.38 -4.68
CA CYS A 382 -13.08 -2.16 -5.91
C CYS A 382 -14.05 -3.35 -5.81
N ARG A 383 -14.17 -3.98 -4.63
CA ARG A 383 -15.14 -5.08 -4.41
C ARG A 383 -16.58 -4.64 -4.67
N LYS A 384 -16.95 -3.39 -4.36
CA LYS A 384 -18.31 -2.87 -4.62
C LYS A 384 -18.55 -2.59 -6.10
N LEU A 385 -17.48 -2.40 -6.87
CA LEU A 385 -17.50 -2.05 -8.28
C LEU A 385 -17.17 -3.24 -9.19
N ASP A 386 -16.88 -4.41 -8.59
CA ASP A 386 -16.33 -5.59 -9.25
C ASP A 386 -15.12 -5.30 -10.16
N VAL A 387 -14.27 -4.38 -9.72
CA VAL A 387 -13.00 -4.05 -10.39
C VAL A 387 -11.87 -4.91 -9.81
N PRO A 388 -11.03 -5.55 -10.63
CA PRO A 388 -9.86 -6.28 -10.14
C PRO A 388 -8.90 -5.37 -9.37
N CYS A 389 -8.41 -5.83 -8.22
CA CYS A 389 -7.53 -5.03 -7.36
C CYS A 389 -6.35 -5.84 -6.83
N MET A 390 -5.15 -5.27 -6.96
CA MET A 390 -3.89 -5.76 -6.38
C MET A 390 -3.43 -4.81 -5.28
N VAL A 391 -3.16 -5.33 -4.07
CA VAL A 391 -2.55 -4.53 -3.00
C VAL A 391 -1.05 -4.41 -3.22
N ILE A 392 -0.51 -3.19 -3.17
CA ILE A 392 0.89 -2.87 -3.48
C ILE A 392 1.67 -2.18 -2.35
N CYS A 393 0.99 -1.69 -1.31
CA CYS A 393 1.63 -0.98 -0.21
C CYS A 393 0.74 -0.96 1.04
N PRO A 394 1.27 -0.56 2.21
CA PRO A 394 0.46 -0.32 3.40
C PRO A 394 -0.52 0.85 3.19
N PRO A 395 -1.64 0.90 3.92
CA PRO A 395 -2.08 -0.06 4.94
C PRO A 395 -2.53 -1.39 4.35
N THR A 396 -2.15 -2.49 5.01
CA THR A 396 -2.46 -3.86 4.57
C THR A 396 -3.07 -4.70 5.68
N HIS A 397 -3.68 -5.82 5.29
CA HIS A 397 -4.18 -6.84 6.23
C HIS A 397 -3.27 -8.09 6.24
N ILE A 398 -3.63 -9.09 7.05
CA ILE A 398 -2.85 -10.34 7.23
C ILE A 398 -2.51 -11.05 5.91
N GLU A 399 -3.36 -10.92 4.89
CA GLU A 399 -3.16 -11.51 3.56
C GLU A 399 -1.92 -10.98 2.82
N ASN A 400 -1.34 -9.86 3.25
CA ASN A 400 -0.09 -9.31 2.69
C ASN A 400 1.12 -9.48 3.61
N HIS A 401 0.96 -10.19 4.73
CA HIS A 401 2.05 -10.57 5.65
C HIS A 401 2.39 -12.05 5.45
N LEU A 402 2.85 -12.36 4.24
CA LEU A 402 2.99 -13.72 3.70
C LEU A 402 4.22 -14.45 4.26
N LEU A 403 4.11 -15.79 4.38
CA LEU A 403 5.23 -16.66 4.79
C LEU A 403 6.18 -16.99 3.63
N GLY A 404 5.64 -17.08 2.42
CA GLY A 404 6.41 -17.42 1.21
C GLY A 404 7.28 -16.27 0.71
N TYR A 405 8.15 -16.58 -0.24
CA TYR A 405 9.02 -15.59 -0.87
C TYR A 405 8.27 -14.84 -1.97
N TYR A 406 7.67 -13.70 -1.61
CA TYR A 406 6.95 -12.80 -2.52
C TYR A 406 7.57 -11.40 -2.53
N PRO A 407 8.81 -11.22 -3.02
CA PRO A 407 9.40 -9.88 -3.09
C PRO A 407 8.64 -8.99 -4.06
N PHE A 408 8.77 -7.68 -3.90
CA PHE A 408 8.51 -6.66 -4.91
C PHE A 408 9.83 -6.07 -5.44
N PHE A 409 10.93 -6.25 -4.70
CA PHE A 409 12.26 -5.77 -5.10
C PHE A 409 13.02 -6.80 -5.92
N GLY A 410 13.86 -6.33 -6.83
CA GLY A 410 14.76 -7.13 -7.65
C GLY A 410 14.06 -7.90 -8.76
N PHE A 411 14.83 -8.73 -9.45
CA PHE A 411 14.32 -9.52 -10.58
C PHE A 411 13.19 -10.49 -10.19
N ALA A 412 13.32 -11.20 -9.06
CA ALA A 412 12.26 -12.05 -8.55
C ALA A 412 11.00 -11.25 -8.17
N GLY A 413 11.18 -9.98 -7.77
CA GLY A 413 10.05 -9.09 -7.49
C GLY A 413 9.28 -8.71 -8.74
N ALA A 414 9.98 -8.47 -9.85
CA ALA A 414 9.35 -8.24 -11.14
C ALA A 414 8.46 -9.42 -11.56
N ASP A 415 8.93 -10.66 -11.40
CA ASP A 415 8.14 -11.87 -11.69
C ASP A 415 6.88 -11.94 -10.83
N VAL A 416 7.00 -11.71 -9.50
CA VAL A 416 5.86 -11.73 -8.57
C VAL A 416 4.83 -10.65 -8.92
N ILE A 417 5.27 -9.45 -9.29
CA ILE A 417 4.34 -8.37 -9.68
C ILE A 417 3.63 -8.74 -10.99
N ALA A 418 4.36 -9.25 -12.00
CA ALA A 418 3.78 -9.68 -13.26
C ALA A 418 2.73 -10.79 -13.08
N ASP A 419 3.05 -11.83 -12.30
CA ASP A 419 2.11 -12.90 -11.97
C ASP A 419 0.86 -12.36 -11.26
N ARG A 420 1.02 -11.45 -10.30
CA ARG A 420 -0.12 -10.85 -9.59
C ARG A 420 -0.99 -9.99 -10.50
N VAL A 421 -0.40 -9.20 -11.40
CA VAL A 421 -1.14 -8.42 -12.40
C VAL A 421 -1.92 -9.37 -13.30
N TYR A 422 -1.27 -10.41 -13.81
CA TYR A 422 -1.87 -11.40 -14.68
C TYR A 422 -3.05 -12.11 -14.03
N VAL A 423 -2.82 -12.71 -12.86
CA VAL A 423 -3.84 -13.48 -12.11
C VAL A 423 -5.01 -12.58 -11.71
N SER A 424 -4.74 -11.35 -11.24
CA SER A 424 -5.82 -10.43 -10.85
C SER A 424 -6.72 -10.08 -12.03
N CYS A 425 -6.13 -9.79 -13.19
CA CYS A 425 -6.90 -9.46 -14.40
C CYS A 425 -7.60 -10.69 -15.00
N LYS A 426 -6.96 -11.86 -15.00
CA LYS A 426 -7.54 -13.10 -15.54
C LYS A 426 -8.66 -13.64 -14.68
N LEU A 427 -8.56 -13.59 -13.35
CA LEU A 427 -9.68 -13.97 -12.45
C LEU A 427 -10.91 -13.08 -12.70
N GLY A 428 -10.70 -11.78 -12.96
CA GLY A 428 -11.78 -10.89 -13.38
C GLY A 428 -12.43 -11.32 -14.69
N LEU A 429 -11.63 -11.78 -15.66
CA LEU A 429 -12.10 -12.30 -16.94
C LEU A 429 -12.81 -13.66 -16.79
N GLU A 430 -12.28 -14.59 -16.01
CA GLU A 430 -12.87 -15.91 -15.78
C GLU A 430 -14.23 -15.82 -15.10
N LYS A 431 -14.32 -15.05 -14.01
CA LYS A 431 -15.61 -14.75 -13.36
C LYS A 431 -16.61 -14.23 -14.38
N HIS A 432 -16.16 -13.29 -15.22
CA HIS A 432 -17.01 -12.74 -16.25
C HIS A 432 -17.46 -13.77 -17.31
N LEU A 433 -16.57 -14.67 -17.73
CA LEU A 433 -16.92 -15.71 -18.70
C LEU A 433 -17.97 -16.67 -18.13
N ILE A 434 -17.85 -17.02 -16.84
CA ILE A 434 -18.86 -17.82 -16.12
C ILE A 434 -20.18 -17.06 -16.08
N ASP A 435 -20.19 -15.79 -15.67
CA ASP A 435 -21.42 -15.00 -15.61
C ASP A 435 -22.10 -14.82 -16.99
N PHE A 436 -21.31 -14.79 -18.08
CA PHE A 436 -21.81 -14.59 -19.45
C PHE A 436 -22.33 -15.88 -20.09
N PHE A 437 -21.62 -16.99 -19.93
CA PHE A 437 -21.99 -18.28 -20.52
C PHE A 437 -22.84 -19.15 -19.57
N GLY A 438 -23.11 -18.68 -18.36
CA GLY A 438 -23.66 -19.47 -17.28
C GLY A 438 -22.65 -20.49 -16.76
N ASP A 439 -23.09 -21.40 -15.89
CA ASP A 439 -22.25 -22.42 -15.27
C ASP A 439 -21.71 -23.49 -16.25
N ALA A 440 -21.72 -23.23 -17.56
CA ALA A 440 -21.23 -24.10 -18.62
C ALA A 440 -21.74 -25.55 -18.53
N GLY A 441 -22.96 -25.74 -17.99
CA GLY A 441 -23.57 -27.06 -17.79
C GLY A 441 -23.11 -27.82 -16.54
N LEU A 442 -22.55 -27.13 -15.53
CA LEU A 442 -22.24 -27.69 -14.21
C LEU A 442 -23.42 -27.62 -13.22
N GLU A 443 -24.60 -27.20 -13.66
CA GLU A 443 -25.82 -27.42 -12.90
C GLU A 443 -26.04 -28.93 -12.79
N TYR A 444 -25.82 -29.48 -11.59
CA TYR A 444 -26.40 -30.76 -11.24
C TYR A 444 -27.92 -30.58 -11.35
N GLU A 445 -28.59 -31.40 -12.17
CA GLU A 445 -30.04 -31.39 -12.27
C GLU A 445 -30.62 -31.39 -10.85
N GLU A 446 -31.19 -30.26 -10.41
CA GLU A 446 -32.01 -30.26 -9.21
C GLU A 446 -33.16 -31.23 -9.51
N ASP A 447 -33.18 -32.35 -8.78
CA ASP A 447 -34.23 -33.36 -8.88
C ASP A 447 -35.59 -32.65 -8.99
N ALA A 448 -36.16 -32.67 -10.20
CA ALA A 448 -37.45 -32.08 -10.46
C ALA A 448 -38.41 -32.63 -9.39
N PRO A 449 -39.10 -31.77 -8.63
CA PRO A 449 -39.94 -32.24 -7.54
C PRO A 449 -40.96 -33.19 -8.16
N ALA A 450 -40.89 -34.47 -7.74
CA ALA A 450 -41.76 -35.52 -8.21
C ALA A 450 -43.18 -34.98 -8.25
N SER A 451 -43.71 -34.87 -9.47
CA SER A 451 -45.05 -34.37 -9.73
C SER A 451 -46.01 -35.08 -8.78
N ASN A 452 -46.54 -34.34 -7.81
CA ASN A 452 -47.55 -34.81 -6.89
C ASN A 452 -48.79 -35.18 -7.70
N VAL A 453 -48.88 -36.47 -8.01
CA VAL A 453 -50.10 -37.12 -8.47
C VAL A 453 -51.02 -37.19 -7.26
N ALA A 454 -52.09 -36.40 -7.33
CA ALA A 454 -53.38 -36.60 -6.67
C ALA A 454 -53.36 -36.88 -5.16
N SER A 455 -53.84 -35.93 -4.37
CA SER A 455 -55.23 -35.95 -3.87
C SER A 455 -55.38 -35.07 -2.62
N GLY A 456 -56.31 -34.13 -2.72
CA GLY A 456 -57.16 -33.62 -1.64
C GLY A 456 -56.51 -33.20 -0.33
N VAL A 457 -56.51 -31.90 -0.07
CA VAL A 457 -57.28 -31.24 1.02
C VAL A 457 -56.65 -29.86 1.25
N GLU A 458 -57.31 -28.80 0.77
CA GLU A 458 -57.20 -27.45 1.36
C GLU A 458 -58.11 -27.38 2.59
N PRO A 459 -57.83 -26.48 3.56
CA PRO A 459 -58.58 -25.21 3.52
C PRO A 459 -57.84 -23.96 4.06
N SER A 460 -57.95 -22.85 3.29
CA SER A 460 -58.43 -21.50 3.67
C SER A 460 -57.79 -20.77 4.88
N THR A 461 -57.33 -19.51 4.81
CA THR A 461 -58.12 -18.25 4.83
C THR A 461 -57.18 -17.00 4.92
N PRO A 462 -57.68 -15.75 4.69
CA PRO A 462 -57.04 -14.79 3.76
C PRO A 462 -56.66 -13.39 4.32
N SER A 463 -56.28 -12.53 3.37
CA SER A 463 -55.93 -11.10 3.37
C SER A 463 -56.87 -10.11 4.05
N VAL A 464 -56.30 -8.99 4.53
CA VAL A 464 -57.00 -7.73 4.87
C VAL A 464 -56.74 -6.69 3.79
N SER A 465 -57.83 -6.18 3.20
CA SER A 465 -57.92 -5.05 2.29
C SER A 465 -58.46 -3.81 3.02
N SER A 466 -58.07 -2.61 2.58
CA SER A 466 -58.76 -1.36 2.90
C SER A 466 -59.00 -0.55 1.62
N GLU A 467 -60.29 -0.44 1.27
CA GLU A 467 -60.90 0.33 0.19
C GLU A 467 -60.84 1.85 0.44
N VAL A 468 -60.78 2.67 -0.61
CA VAL A 468 -61.79 3.73 -0.91
C VAL A 468 -61.76 4.04 -2.41
N SER A 469 -62.91 3.92 -3.08
CA SER A 469 -63.20 4.35 -4.45
C SER A 469 -63.96 5.68 -4.45
N ALA A 470 -63.70 6.57 -5.42
CA ALA A 470 -64.73 7.43 -6.03
C ALA A 470 -64.20 8.19 -7.29
N SER A 471 -64.67 7.76 -8.46
CA SER A 471 -65.27 8.56 -9.55
C SER A 471 -64.56 9.83 -10.07
N SER A 472 -64.06 9.80 -11.30
CA SER A 472 -64.76 10.36 -12.49
C SER A 472 -63.84 10.45 -13.72
N SER A 473 -64.42 10.16 -14.87
CA SER A 473 -63.80 10.04 -16.20
C SER A 473 -63.74 11.38 -16.95
N ALA A 474 -62.59 11.67 -17.58
CA ALA A 474 -62.49 12.43 -18.84
C ALA A 474 -61.08 12.26 -19.46
N SER A 475 -61.00 11.59 -20.61
CA SER A 475 -59.90 11.67 -21.60
C SER A 475 -59.90 13.07 -22.26
N PRO A 476 -58.84 13.61 -22.90
CA PRO A 476 -57.94 12.88 -23.81
C PRO A 476 -56.48 13.35 -23.93
N GLU A 477 -55.73 12.56 -24.70
CA GLU A 477 -54.60 12.92 -25.58
C GLU A 477 -53.24 13.34 -25.00
N ALA A 478 -52.22 12.69 -25.58
CA ALA A 478 -50.84 12.67 -25.16
C ALA A 478 -50.05 13.89 -25.64
N SER A 479 -49.21 14.43 -24.76
CA SER A 479 -48.13 15.36 -25.09
C SER A 479 -46.82 14.85 -24.48
N ALA A 480 -45.80 14.65 -25.32
CA ALA A 480 -44.45 14.20 -24.94
C ALA A 480 -43.75 15.21 -23.99
N PRO A 481 -42.97 14.75 -22.99
CA PRO A 481 -42.16 15.63 -22.15
C PRO A 481 -40.77 15.86 -22.75
N THR A 482 -40.38 17.13 -22.87
CA THR A 482 -39.03 17.61 -23.16
C THR A 482 -38.05 17.31 -22.00
N PRO A 483 -36.78 16.94 -22.24
CA PRO A 483 -35.83 16.60 -21.18
C PRO A 483 -35.14 17.82 -20.57
N SER A 484 -34.97 17.76 -19.25
CA SER A 484 -34.23 18.69 -18.40
C SER A 484 -32.70 18.46 -18.54
N PRO A 485 -31.82 19.49 -18.50
CA PRO A 485 -30.40 19.34 -18.83
C PRO A 485 -29.48 18.70 -17.77
N ASP A 486 -30.01 18.21 -16.64
CA ASP A 486 -29.22 17.64 -15.53
C ASP A 486 -29.87 16.36 -14.92
N GLY A 487 -30.74 15.70 -15.69
CA GLY A 487 -31.39 14.43 -15.30
C GLY A 487 -30.84 13.24 -16.06
N ASP A 488 -30.83 12.06 -15.42
CA ASP A 488 -30.47 10.78 -16.03
C ASP A 488 -31.05 10.65 -17.45
N MET A 489 -30.19 10.35 -18.43
CA MET A 489 -30.62 10.16 -19.82
C MET A 489 -31.58 8.98 -19.91
N VAL A 490 -32.64 9.12 -20.71
CA VAL A 490 -33.63 8.07 -20.88
C VAL A 490 -33.08 7.00 -21.83
N TRP A 491 -33.00 5.75 -21.38
CA TRP A 491 -32.63 4.60 -22.20
C TRP A 491 -33.89 3.91 -22.75
N THR A 492 -33.91 3.59 -24.04
CA THR A 492 -34.96 2.73 -24.62
C THR A 492 -34.80 1.27 -24.14
N ASP A 493 -35.90 0.52 -24.02
CA ASP A 493 -35.89 -0.90 -23.61
C ASP A 493 -34.94 -1.75 -24.46
N ASP A 494 -34.89 -1.50 -25.77
CA ASP A 494 -33.98 -2.18 -26.70
C ASP A 494 -32.51 -1.85 -26.43
N ALA A 495 -32.19 -0.59 -26.11
CA ALA A 495 -30.84 -0.18 -25.74
C ALA A 495 -30.43 -0.76 -24.38
N GLU A 496 -31.34 -0.83 -23.41
CA GLU A 496 -31.09 -1.51 -22.13
C GLU A 496 -30.86 -3.01 -22.32
N ALA A 497 -31.65 -3.67 -23.17
CA ALA A 497 -31.47 -5.08 -23.51
C ALA A 497 -30.11 -5.33 -24.16
N MET A 498 -29.61 -4.41 -25.00
CA MET A 498 -28.25 -4.49 -25.54
C MET A 498 -27.19 -4.27 -24.46
N LEU A 499 -27.36 -3.25 -23.61
CA LEU A 499 -26.43 -2.98 -22.51
C LEU A 499 -26.33 -4.19 -21.55
N LYS A 500 -27.42 -4.94 -21.35
CA LYS A 500 -27.41 -6.19 -20.58
C LYS A 500 -26.54 -7.29 -21.21
N LYS A 501 -26.33 -7.28 -22.54
CA LYS A 501 -25.39 -8.17 -23.24
C LYS A 501 -23.93 -7.73 -23.09
N VAL A 502 -23.68 -6.50 -22.66
CA VAL A 502 -22.32 -6.02 -22.38
C VAL A 502 -21.84 -6.64 -21.06
N PRO A 503 -20.61 -7.18 -21.04
CA PRO A 503 -19.93 -7.62 -19.83
C PRO A 503 -20.08 -6.65 -18.65
N PHE A 504 -20.53 -7.12 -17.49
CA PHE A 504 -20.94 -6.20 -16.40
C PHE A 504 -19.80 -5.24 -15.97
N PHE A 505 -18.53 -5.68 -16.00
CA PHE A 505 -17.36 -4.89 -15.57
C PHE A 505 -17.08 -3.70 -16.49
N VAL A 506 -17.40 -3.80 -17.79
CA VAL A 506 -17.42 -2.66 -18.71
C VAL A 506 -18.82 -2.08 -18.87
N ARG A 507 -19.89 -2.70 -18.37
CA ARG A 507 -21.27 -2.22 -18.58
C ARG A 507 -21.49 -0.83 -18.03
N LYS A 508 -21.03 -0.55 -16.80
CA LYS A 508 -21.08 0.82 -16.25
C LYS A 508 -20.29 1.81 -17.12
N LYS A 509 -19.09 1.42 -17.57
CA LYS A 509 -18.23 2.21 -18.47
C LYS A 509 -18.88 2.46 -19.83
N VAL A 510 -19.46 1.44 -20.44
CA VAL A 510 -20.16 1.50 -21.72
C VAL A 510 -21.40 2.37 -21.56
N ARG A 511 -22.19 2.22 -20.49
CA ARG A 511 -23.29 3.13 -20.17
C ARG A 511 -22.82 4.58 -20.11
N LYS A 512 -21.82 4.90 -19.29
CA LYS A 512 -21.28 6.25 -19.12
C LYS A 512 -20.70 6.80 -20.43
N ASN A 513 -19.95 6.01 -21.17
CA ASN A 513 -19.38 6.42 -22.46
C ASN A 513 -20.47 6.64 -23.52
N THR A 514 -21.51 5.80 -23.56
CA THR A 514 -22.66 5.97 -24.45
C THR A 514 -23.44 7.24 -24.09
N GLU A 515 -23.64 7.53 -22.79
CA GLU A 515 -24.26 8.77 -22.34
C GLU A 515 -23.43 10.00 -22.69
N ASN A 516 -22.10 9.95 -22.48
CA ASN A 516 -21.20 11.03 -22.88
C ASN A 516 -21.21 11.25 -24.40
N PHE A 517 -21.22 10.17 -25.18
CA PHE A 517 -21.33 10.24 -26.64
C PHE A 517 -22.65 10.86 -27.08
N ALA A 518 -23.77 10.43 -26.49
CA ALA A 518 -25.10 10.96 -26.77
C ALA A 518 -25.21 12.46 -26.43
N ARG A 519 -24.65 12.89 -25.28
CA ARG A 519 -24.55 14.32 -24.94
C ARG A 519 -23.74 15.09 -25.98
N GLY A 520 -22.65 14.49 -26.49
CA GLY A 520 -21.80 15.10 -27.53
C GLY A 520 -22.49 15.30 -28.88
N ILE A 521 -23.40 14.41 -29.27
CA ILE A 521 -24.18 14.52 -30.51
C ILE A 521 -25.54 15.22 -30.33
N GLY A 522 -25.89 15.63 -29.11
CA GLY A 522 -27.15 16.31 -28.80
C GLY A 522 -28.38 15.42 -28.79
N GLU A 523 -28.22 14.10 -28.64
CA GLU A 523 -29.34 13.16 -28.56
C GLU A 523 -29.85 13.04 -27.12
N PRO A 524 -31.14 13.32 -26.85
CA PRO A 524 -31.68 13.31 -25.48
C PRO A 524 -31.96 11.90 -24.94
N THR A 525 -32.09 10.90 -25.83
CA THR A 525 -32.51 9.54 -25.51
C THR A 525 -31.52 8.53 -26.07
N ILE A 526 -31.10 7.56 -25.27
CA ILE A 526 -30.24 6.47 -25.72
C ILE A 526 -31.08 5.41 -26.43
N THR A 527 -31.15 5.54 -27.75
CA THR A 527 -31.75 4.53 -28.63
C THR A 527 -30.73 3.43 -28.97
N LEU A 528 -31.20 2.29 -29.49
CA LEU A 528 -30.32 1.23 -30.01
C LEU A 528 -29.35 1.74 -31.09
N GLU A 529 -29.76 2.73 -31.88
CA GLU A 529 -28.93 3.35 -32.91
C GLU A 529 -27.82 4.22 -32.29
N VAL A 530 -28.14 5.05 -31.30
CA VAL A 530 -27.15 5.84 -30.56
C VAL A 530 -26.16 4.92 -29.85
N PHE A 531 -26.64 3.83 -29.25
CA PHE A 531 -25.78 2.82 -28.62
C PHE A 531 -24.79 2.20 -29.62
N ARG A 532 -25.26 1.84 -30.82
CA ARG A 532 -24.40 1.28 -31.89
C ARG A 532 -23.38 2.31 -32.38
N LYS A 533 -23.79 3.55 -32.63
CA LYS A 533 -22.90 4.65 -33.03
C LYS A 533 -21.83 4.93 -31.97
N ALA A 534 -22.21 4.91 -30.68
CA ALA A 534 -21.26 5.06 -29.59
C ALA A 534 -20.23 3.92 -29.61
N LYS A 535 -20.67 2.66 -29.77
CA LYS A 535 -19.77 1.51 -29.85
C LYS A 535 -18.79 1.62 -31.02
N GLU A 536 -19.25 2.05 -32.19
CA GLU A 536 -18.42 2.25 -33.38
C GLU A 536 -17.41 3.40 -33.18
N SER A 537 -17.84 4.50 -32.58
CA SER A 537 -17.00 5.68 -32.36
C SER A 537 -15.95 5.49 -31.27
N LEU A 538 -16.26 4.70 -30.24
CA LEU A 538 -15.39 4.53 -29.06
C LEU A 538 -14.35 3.42 -29.21
N GLY A 539 -14.33 2.72 -30.36
CA GLY A 539 -13.51 1.55 -30.59
C GLY A 539 -14.14 0.32 -29.93
N GLY A 540 -14.53 -0.64 -30.77
CA GLY A 540 -15.35 -1.81 -30.40
C GLY A 540 -14.81 -2.70 -29.30
#